data_AF-A0AAV8VIT0-F1
#
_entry.id   AF-A0AAV8VIT0-F1
#
_cell.length_a   1.000
_cell.length_b   1.000
_cell.length_c   1.000
_cell.angle_alpha   90.00
_cell.angle_beta   90.00
_cell.angle_gamma   90.00
#
_symmetry.space_group_name_H-M   'P 1'
#
loop_
_entity.id
_entity.type
_entity.pdbx_description
1 polymer ?
#
loop_
_entity_poly.entity_id
_entity_poly.type
_entity_poly.pdbx_seq_one_letter_code
_entity_poly.pdbx_strand_id
1 'polypeptide(L)'
;MTEIIGKMKGKICLEAKNGVVKLKRTHRYYYQIQGQLNIVRKQKCYFIVYVNDTVPLFIEIIEKDEVFWNENMLPSLSTFYRTCIAPEMIRKNIEKGMKCVDPPHIVEAIRKFEEKKQKCKKTAI
;
A
#
# COMPACT_ATOMS: atom_id res chain seq x y z
N MET A 1 -6.29 -20.50 12.50
CA MET A 1 -6.10 -19.20 11.81
C MET A 1 -7.15 -18.92 10.74
N THR A 2 -7.47 -19.87 9.86
CA THR A 2 -8.50 -19.73 8.81
C THR A 2 -9.88 -19.35 9.35
N GLU A 3 -10.34 -20.01 10.42
CA GLU A 3 -11.63 -19.69 11.08
C GLU A 3 -11.65 -18.29 11.69
N ILE A 4 -10.51 -17.80 12.18
CA ILE A 4 -10.39 -16.48 12.80
C ILE A 4 -10.50 -15.39 11.74
N ILE A 5 -9.85 -15.58 10.58
CA ILE A 5 -9.99 -14.68 9.44
C ILE A 5 -11.45 -14.62 8.96
N GLY A 6 -12.18 -15.74 9.00
CA GLY A 6 -13.61 -15.77 8.69
C GLY A 6 -14.49 -15.04 9.70
N LYS A 7 -14.10 -15.00 10.98
CA LYS A 7 -14.84 -14.35 12.07
C LYS A 7 -14.50 -12.86 12.25
N MET A 8 -13.31 -12.44 11.84
CA MET A 8 -12.90 -11.03 11.91
C MET A 8 -13.72 -10.19 10.92
N LYS A 9 -14.46 -9.18 11.41
CA LYS A 9 -15.15 -8.21 10.56
C LYS A 9 -14.24 -6.99 10.32
N GLY A 10 -13.82 -6.74 9.08
CA GLY A 10 -13.03 -5.55 8.72
C GLY A 10 -12.11 -5.73 7.50
N LYS A 11 -11.32 -4.69 7.17
CA LYS A 11 -10.26 -4.75 6.14
C LYS A 11 -9.04 -5.51 6.69
N ILE A 12 -9.15 -6.83 6.75
CA ILE A 12 -8.07 -7.70 7.21
C ILE A 12 -6.96 -7.75 6.16
N CYS A 13 -5.69 -7.71 6.61
CA CYS A 13 -4.52 -7.80 5.72
C CYS A 13 -4.29 -9.21 5.17
N LEU A 14 -4.75 -10.25 5.86
CA LEU A 14 -4.67 -11.65 5.46
C LEU A 14 -5.86 -12.08 4.59
N GLU A 15 -5.64 -13.04 3.70
CA GLU A 15 -6.64 -13.81 2.95
C GLU A 15 -6.39 -15.30 3.12
N ALA A 16 -7.47 -16.09 3.10
CA ALA A 16 -7.39 -17.54 2.96
C ALA A 16 -7.70 -17.90 1.51
N LYS A 17 -6.75 -18.50 0.80
CA LYS A 17 -6.95 -19.04 -0.56
C LYS A 17 -6.52 -20.50 -0.56
N ASN A 18 -7.41 -21.39 -1.00
CA ASN A 18 -7.18 -22.84 -1.05
C ASN A 18 -6.73 -23.42 0.31
N GLY A 19 -7.33 -22.96 1.41
CA GLY A 19 -6.97 -23.39 2.76
C GLY A 19 -5.68 -22.78 3.32
N VAL A 20 -4.89 -22.07 2.50
CA VAL A 20 -3.65 -21.40 2.93
C VAL A 20 -3.92 -19.94 3.27
N VAL A 21 -3.52 -19.55 4.47
CA VAL A 21 -3.57 -18.16 4.92
C VAL A 21 -2.31 -17.44 4.47
N LYS A 22 -2.47 -16.26 3.86
CA LYS A 22 -1.36 -15.40 3.44
C LYS A 22 -1.73 -13.92 3.49
N LEU A 23 -0.72 -13.06 3.50
CA LEU A 23 -0.87 -11.63 3.28
C LEU A 23 -1.41 -11.38 1.86
N LYS A 24 -2.50 -10.62 1.77
CA LYS A 24 -3.04 -10.15 0.50
C LYS A 24 -1.97 -9.35 -0.25
N ARG A 25 -1.61 -9.79 -1.45
CA ARG A 25 -0.63 -9.10 -2.32
C ARG A 25 -1.10 -7.71 -2.75
N THR A 26 -2.40 -7.45 -2.69
CA THR A 26 -3.01 -6.13 -2.92
C THR A 26 -3.06 -5.24 -1.67
N HIS A 27 -2.69 -5.75 -0.50
CA HIS A 27 -2.73 -4.98 0.75
C HIS A 27 -1.48 -4.11 0.91
N ARG A 28 -1.64 -2.95 1.55
CA ARG A 28 -0.57 -1.95 1.74
C ARG A 28 0.69 -2.51 2.40
N TYR A 29 0.56 -3.47 3.32
CA TYR A 29 1.69 -4.13 3.95
C TYR A 29 2.59 -4.86 2.94
N TYR A 30 2.04 -5.45 1.87
CA TYR A 30 2.87 -6.09 0.85
C TYR A 30 3.74 -5.07 0.13
N TYR A 31 3.16 -3.92 -0.24
CA TYR A 31 3.91 -2.80 -0.84
C TYR A 31 4.99 -2.26 0.10
N GLN A 32 4.69 -2.12 1.40
CA GLN A 32 5.69 -1.67 2.38
C GLN A 32 6.87 -2.64 2.47
N ILE A 33 6.60 -3.94 2.54
CA ILE A 33 7.62 -4.98 2.63
C ILE A 33 8.46 -5.03 1.35
N GLN A 34 7.84 -5.03 0.17
CA GLN A 34 8.56 -5.01 -1.10
C GLN A 34 9.43 -3.77 -1.25
N GLY A 35 8.94 -2.59 -0.82
CA GLY A 35 9.73 -1.36 -0.78
C GLY A 35 10.94 -1.48 0.15
N GLN A 36 10.73 -1.97 1.37
CA GLN A 36 11.82 -2.16 2.34
C GLN A 36 12.88 -3.15 1.81
N LEU A 37 12.47 -4.30 1.27
CA LEU A 37 13.39 -5.31 0.72
C LEU A 37 14.26 -4.74 -0.41
N ASN A 38 13.69 -3.92 -1.29
CA ASN A 38 14.43 -3.25 -2.37
C ASN A 38 15.39 -2.18 -1.84
N ILE A 39 14.96 -1.36 -0.88
CA ILE A 39 15.80 -0.30 -0.28
C ILE A 39 16.97 -0.89 0.50
N VAL A 40 16.73 -1.87 1.37
CA VAL A 40 17.77 -2.47 2.23
C VAL A 40 18.53 -3.61 1.56
N ARG A 41 18.22 -3.92 0.29
CA ARG A 41 18.83 -5.00 -0.52
C ARG A 41 18.77 -6.37 0.17
N LYS A 42 17.63 -6.71 0.76
CA LYS A 42 17.37 -8.02 1.37
C LYS A 42 16.45 -8.85 0.48
N GLN A 43 16.62 -10.17 0.56
CA GLN A 43 15.85 -11.11 -0.28
C GLN A 43 14.55 -11.59 0.36
N LYS A 44 14.40 -11.47 1.69
CA LYS A 44 13.21 -11.94 2.40
C LYS A 44 12.92 -11.14 3.66
N CYS A 45 11.65 -11.08 4.03
CA CYS A 45 11.12 -10.49 5.25
C CYS A 45 10.23 -11.51 5.96
N TYR A 46 10.33 -11.60 7.29
CA TYR A 46 9.38 -12.36 8.10
C TYR A 46 8.21 -11.45 8.47
N PHE A 47 7.04 -11.71 7.88
CA PHE A 47 5.81 -11.02 8.20
C PHE A 47 5.07 -11.77 9.29
N ILE A 48 4.94 -11.15 10.46
CA ILE A 48 4.36 -11.77 11.65
C ILE A 48 3.06 -11.04 12.01
N VAL A 49 1.98 -11.79 12.22
CA VAL A 49 0.72 -11.24 12.75
C VAL A 49 0.40 -11.92 14.08
N TYR A 50 0.34 -11.08 15.11
CA TYR A 50 -0.15 -11.45 16.43
C TYR A 50 -1.59 -10.96 16.58
N VAL A 51 -2.46 -11.83 17.09
CA VAL A 51 -3.87 -11.50 17.34
C VAL A 51 -4.13 -11.42 18.84
N ASN A 52 -3.84 -12.51 19.56
CA ASN A 52 -3.89 -12.61 21.02
C ASN A 52 -3.23 -13.94 21.45
N ASP A 53 -3.14 -14.20 22.75
CA ASP A 53 -2.46 -15.38 23.32
C ASP A 53 -3.13 -16.72 22.99
N THR A 54 -4.42 -16.73 22.64
CA THR A 54 -5.15 -17.97 22.31
C THR A 54 -5.02 -18.36 20.84
N VAL A 55 -4.45 -17.48 20.02
CA VAL A 55 -4.28 -17.66 18.58
C VAL A 55 -2.80 -17.81 18.25
N PRO A 56 -2.37 -18.91 17.60
CA PRO A 56 -0.98 -19.06 17.17
C PRO A 56 -0.53 -17.89 16.31
N LEU A 57 0.72 -17.46 16.48
CA LEU A 57 1.34 -16.44 15.63
C LEU A 57 1.24 -16.84 14.16
N PHE A 58 0.78 -15.93 13.33
CA PHE A 58 0.94 -16.06 11.89
C PHE A 58 2.36 -15.68 11.52
N ILE A 59 3.04 -16.51 10.73
CA ILE A 59 4.36 -16.18 10.18
C ILE A 59 4.34 -16.53 8.70
N GLU A 60 4.63 -15.54 7.85
CA GLU A 60 4.85 -15.71 6.43
C GLU A 60 6.22 -15.17 6.05
N ILE A 61 6.99 -15.95 5.29
CA ILE A 61 8.21 -15.46 4.66
C ILE A 61 7.82 -14.83 3.33
N ILE A 62 8.05 -13.53 3.20
CA ILE A 62 7.81 -12.79 1.97
C ILE A 62 9.15 -12.59 1.28
N GLU A 63 9.26 -13.14 0.07
CA GLU A 63 10.42 -12.96 -0.78
C GLU A 63 10.34 -11.65 -1.56
N LYS A 64 11.51 -11.12 -1.91
CA LYS A 64 11.64 -9.96 -2.78
C LYS A 64 11.07 -10.31 -4.15
N ASP A 65 10.12 -9.51 -4.60
CA ASP A 65 9.43 -9.67 -5.87
C ASP A 65 9.90 -8.59 -6.83
N GLU A 66 10.93 -8.91 -7.62
CA GLU A 66 11.56 -7.94 -8.53
C GLU A 66 10.63 -7.54 -9.68
N VAL A 67 9.80 -8.47 -10.15
CA VAL A 67 8.83 -8.20 -11.21
C VAL A 67 7.79 -7.20 -10.70
N PHE A 68 7.18 -7.48 -9.54
CA PHE A 68 6.22 -6.54 -8.94
C PHE A 68 6.84 -5.18 -8.63
N TRP A 69 8.09 -5.16 -8.14
CA TRP A 69 8.80 -3.91 -7.90
C TRP A 69 8.97 -3.10 -9.20
N ASN A 70 9.50 -3.71 -10.25
CA ASN A 70 9.83 -3.02 -11.50
C ASN A 70 8.58 -2.61 -12.28
N GLU A 71 7.53 -3.44 -12.27
CA GLU A 71 6.33 -3.22 -13.08
C GLU A 71 5.28 -2.38 -12.35
N ASN A 72 5.12 -2.54 -11.03
CA ASN A 72 4.01 -1.92 -10.29
C ASN A 72 4.44 -0.78 -9.35
N MET A 73 5.62 -0.87 -8.73
CA MET A 73 6.03 0.09 -7.70
C MET A 73 6.93 1.19 -8.24
N LEU A 74 8.06 0.81 -8.83
CA LEU A 74 9.12 1.72 -9.25
C LEU A 74 8.63 2.81 -10.22
N PRO A 75 7.78 2.53 -11.24
CA PRO A 75 7.30 3.56 -12.15
C PRO A 75 6.50 4.64 -11.42
N SER A 76 5.56 4.23 -10.56
CA SER A 76 4.73 5.17 -9.79
C SER A 76 5.55 5.98 -8.79
N LEU A 77 6.51 5.34 -8.10
CA LEU A 77 7.42 6.01 -7.16
C LEU A 77 8.34 7.01 -7.88
N SER A 78 8.87 6.65 -9.04
CA SER A 78 9.72 7.51 -9.87
C SER A 78 8.94 8.74 -10.35
N THR A 79 7.73 8.55 -10.88
CA THR A 79 6.86 9.65 -11.29
C THR A 79 6.53 10.57 -10.12
N PHE A 80 6.13 10.01 -8.97
CA PHE A 80 5.84 10.79 -7.77
C PHE A 80 7.05 11.62 -7.30
N TYR A 81 8.24 11.01 -7.28
CA TYR A 81 9.46 11.73 -6.91
C TYR A 81 9.74 12.88 -7.88
N ARG A 82 9.72 12.63 -9.20
CA ARG A 82 10.08 13.61 -10.22
C ARG A 82 9.09 14.77 -10.34
N THR A 83 7.80 14.49 -10.16
CA THR A 83 6.73 15.46 -10.43
C THR A 83 6.20 16.14 -9.18
N CYS A 84 6.30 15.51 -8.01
CA CYS A 84 5.84 16.07 -6.74
C CYS A 84 7.01 16.46 -5.83
N ILE A 85 7.92 15.52 -5.53
CA ILE A 85 8.94 15.76 -4.49
C ILE A 85 10.06 16.69 -4.97
N ALA A 86 10.71 16.37 -6.08
CA ALA A 86 11.86 17.11 -6.57
C ALA A 86 11.56 18.60 -6.85
N PRO A 87 10.42 18.98 -7.47
CA PRO A 87 10.07 20.38 -7.66
C PRO A 87 9.85 21.11 -6.34
N GLU A 88 9.21 20.47 -5.36
CA GLU A 88 8.95 21.06 -4.04
C GLU A 88 10.24 21.23 -3.21
N MET A 89 11.21 20.34 -3.36
CA MET A 89 12.56 20.52 -2.77
C MET A 89 13.29 21.75 -3.31
N ILE A 90 13.11 22.07 -4.61
CA ILE A 90 13.72 23.25 -5.23
C ILE A 90 12.96 24.53 -4.85
N ARG A 91 11.62 24.50 -4.92
CA ARG A 91 10.77 25.66 -4.61
C ARG A 91 10.79 26.04 -3.14
N LYS A 92 10.93 25.04 -2.26
CA LYS A 92 10.90 25.17 -0.81
C LYS A 92 9.62 25.84 -0.31
N ASN A 93 8.48 25.48 -0.89
CA ASN A 93 7.20 26.09 -0.55
C ASN A 93 6.81 25.86 0.91
N ILE A 94 7.07 24.64 1.42
CA ILE A 94 6.82 24.30 2.83
C ILE A 94 7.58 25.23 3.77
N GLU A 95 8.87 25.49 3.49
CA GLU A 95 9.70 26.41 4.30
C GLU A 95 9.18 27.85 4.28
N LYS A 96 8.49 28.23 3.19
CA LYS A 96 7.87 29.55 3.01
C LYS A 96 6.43 29.63 3.55
N GLY A 97 5.94 28.57 4.21
CA GLY A 97 4.55 28.50 4.69
C GLY A 97 3.51 28.34 3.57
N MET A 98 3.94 28.00 2.35
CA MET A 98 3.08 27.76 1.20
C MET A 98 2.76 26.27 1.06
N LYS A 99 1.62 25.96 0.44
CA LYS A 99 1.22 24.58 0.14
C LYS A 99 2.03 24.01 -1.03
N CYS A 100 2.26 22.71 -1.02
CA CYS A 100 2.82 22.00 -2.17
C CYS A 100 1.93 22.15 -3.40
N VAL A 101 2.53 22.23 -4.57
CA VAL A 101 1.80 22.30 -5.84
C VAL A 101 1.67 20.90 -6.42
N ASP A 102 0.44 20.39 -6.48
CA ASP A 102 0.17 19.09 -7.10
C ASP A 102 0.25 19.19 -8.63
N PRO A 103 0.93 18.24 -9.30
CA PRO A 103 0.97 18.20 -10.75
C PRO A 103 -0.40 17.77 -11.35
N PRO A 104 -0.68 18.08 -12.62
CA PRO A 104 -2.01 17.89 -13.22
C PRO A 104 -2.59 16.48 -13.09
N HIS A 105 -1.77 15.44 -13.23
CA HIS A 105 -2.22 14.05 -13.11
C HIS A 105 -2.67 13.67 -11.69
N ILE A 106 -2.09 14.29 -10.64
CA ILE A 106 -2.52 14.10 -9.25
C ILE A 106 -3.86 14.80 -9.01
N VAL A 107 -3.98 16.05 -9.47
CA VAL A 107 -5.23 16.81 -9.39
C VAL A 107 -6.38 16.08 -10.09
N GLU A 108 -6.11 15.53 -11.28
CA GLU A 108 -7.09 14.74 -12.03
C GLU A 108 -7.46 13.44 -11.29
N ALA A 109 -6.48 12.74 -10.70
CA ALA A 109 -6.73 11.53 -9.93
C ALA A 109 -7.58 11.80 -8.68
N ILE A 110 -7.33 12.90 -7.96
CA ILE A 110 -8.13 13.35 -6.82
C ILE A 110 -9.58 13.60 -7.26
N ARG A 111 -9.78 14.37 -8.34
CA ARG A 111 -11.10 14.64 -8.89
C ARG A 111 -11.86 13.36 -9.25
N LYS A 112 -11.22 12.44 -9.98
CA LYS A 112 -11.83 11.14 -10.35
C LYS A 112 -12.22 10.32 -9.12
N PHE A 113 -11.40 10.35 -8.06
CA PHE A 113 -11.69 9.66 -6.82
C PHE A 113 -12.91 10.26 -6.09
N GLU A 114 -13.02 11.58 -6.03
CA GLU A 114 -14.16 12.28 -5.44
C GLU A 114 -15.46 12.02 -6.20
N GLU A 115 -15.42 12.05 -7.54
CA GLU A 115 -16.56 11.71 -8.39
C GLU A 115 -17.05 10.28 -8.16
N LYS A 116 -16.12 9.32 -8.05
CA LYS A 116 -16.45 7.92 -7.76
C LYS A 116 -17.11 7.77 -6.38
N LYS A 117 -16.59 8.47 -5.38
CA LYS A 117 -17.15 8.46 -4.02
C LYS A 117 -18.57 9.03 -4.00
N GLN A 118 -18.82 10.09 -4.76
CA GLN A 118 -20.15 10.70 -4.85
C GLN A 118 -21.15 9.80 -5.60
N LYS A 119 -20.73 9.13 -6.67
CA LYS A 119 -21.55 8.13 -7.37
C LYS A 119 -21.94 6.97 -6.45
N CYS A 120 -20.99 6.38 -5.73
CA CYS A 120 -21.26 5.28 -4.80
C CYS A 120 -22.24 5.66 -3.68
N LYS A 121 -22.24 6.92 -3.22
CA LYS A 121 -23.21 7.41 -2.24
C LYS A 121 -24.63 7.57 -2.80
N LYS A 122 -24.76 7.96 -4.08
CA LYS A 122 -26.06 8.15 -4.74
C LYS A 122 -26.74 6.83 -5.11
N THR A 123 -25.97 5.78 -5.40
CA THR A 123 -26.49 4.43 -5.73
C THR A 123 -26.88 3.61 -4.49
N ALA A 124 -26.53 4.08 -3.28
CA ALA A 124 -26.84 3.42 -2.02
C ALA A 124 -28.10 3.97 -1.33
N ILE A 125 -28.89 4.81 -2.03
CA ILE A 125 -30.17 5.37 -1.60
C ILE A 125 -31.27 4.76 -2.47
#